data_AF-A0A925XBU1-F1
#
_entry.id   AF-A0A925XBU1-F1
#
_cell.length_a   1.000
_cell.length_b   1.000
_cell.length_c   1.000
_cell.angle_alpha   90.00
_cell.angle_beta   90.00
_cell.angle_gamma   90.00
#
_symmetry.space_group_name_H-M   'P 1'
#
loop_
_entity.id
_entity.type
_entity.pdbx_description
1 polymer ?
#
loop_
_entity_poly.entity_id
_entity_poly.type
_entity_poly.pdbx_seq_one_letter_code
_entity_poly.pdbx_strand_id
1 'polypeptide(L)'
;MPFDLKAFLDECVERYNCPAFIETDPISIPHRFSKLQDIEIIGFWAAILAWGQRKTIINSANRLCELMDGAPHDFIINHTETDRKKFLHFKHRTFQATDTLYFLEFFQQYYRKHYSLEDAFLPDAGHAHPNSEYQILYTFFTEYRIL
;
A
#
# COMPACT_ATOMS: atom_id res chain seq x y z
N MET A 1 -37.85 -14.46 -2.52
CA MET A 1 -36.51 -15.07 -2.74
C MET A 1 -35.57 -14.45 -1.72
N PRO A 2 -34.76 -15.26 -1.00
CA PRO A 2 -33.68 -14.71 -0.19
C PRO A 2 -32.71 -13.94 -1.09
N PHE A 3 -32.11 -12.89 -0.54
CA PHE A 3 -31.05 -12.14 -1.21
C PHE A 3 -29.87 -13.07 -1.51
N ASP A 4 -29.51 -13.19 -2.78
CA ASP A 4 -28.33 -13.95 -3.20
C ASP A 4 -27.09 -13.08 -3.04
N LEU A 5 -26.48 -13.16 -1.86
CA LEU A 5 -25.26 -12.42 -1.53
C LEU A 5 -24.11 -12.74 -2.49
N LYS A 6 -24.00 -13.99 -2.96
CA LYS A 6 -22.91 -14.38 -3.87
C LYS A 6 -23.08 -13.67 -5.21
N ALA A 7 -24.26 -13.76 -5.81
CA ALA A 7 -24.54 -13.11 -7.09
C ALA A 7 -24.33 -11.59 -7.02
N PHE A 8 -24.73 -10.95 -5.91
CA PHE A 8 -24.48 -9.53 -5.67
C PHE A 8 -22.98 -9.19 -5.61
N LEU A 9 -22.19 -9.97 -4.87
CA LEU A 9 -20.75 -9.75 -4.76
C LEU A 9 -20.02 -10.00 -6.10
N ASP A 10 -20.44 -11.01 -6.86
CA ASP A 10 -19.89 -11.29 -8.20
C ASP A 10 -20.16 -10.10 -9.16
N GLU A 11 -21.37 -9.54 -9.15
CA GLU A 11 -21.69 -8.33 -9.94
C GLU A 11 -20.82 -7.14 -9.51
N CYS A 12 -20.59 -6.96 -8.20
CA CYS A 12 -19.69 -5.93 -7.69
C CYS A 12 -18.27 -6.11 -8.21
N VAL A 13 -17.74 -7.35 -8.23
CA VAL A 13 -16.40 -7.64 -8.76
C VAL A 13 -16.34 -7.32 -10.24
N GLU A 14 -17.30 -7.79 -11.05
CA GLU A 14 -17.34 -7.50 -12.49
C GLU A 14 -17.41 -6.00 -12.78
N ARG A 15 -18.17 -5.24 -11.97
CA ARG A 15 -18.31 -3.79 -12.15
C ARG A 15 -17.07 -3.00 -11.74
N TYR A 16 -16.43 -3.37 -10.63
CA TYR A 16 -15.41 -2.53 -10.00
C TYR A 16 -13.97 -3.01 -10.20
N ASN A 17 -13.76 -4.32 -10.40
CA ASN A 17 -12.42 -4.89 -10.63
C ASN A 17 -12.04 -4.82 -12.12
N CYS A 18 -12.07 -3.61 -12.68
CA CYS A 18 -11.68 -3.36 -14.07
C CYS A 18 -10.69 -2.18 -14.15
N PRO A 19 -9.82 -2.13 -15.18
CA PRO A 19 -8.82 -1.06 -15.33
C PRO A 19 -9.42 0.34 -15.35
N ALA A 20 -10.63 0.52 -15.87
CA ALA A 20 -11.32 1.80 -15.89
C ALA A 20 -11.62 2.35 -14.48
N PHE A 21 -11.72 1.48 -13.47
CA PHE A 21 -11.95 1.91 -12.09
C PHE A 21 -10.66 2.38 -11.40
N ILE A 22 -9.48 1.96 -11.89
CA ILE A 22 -8.17 2.28 -11.32
C ILE A 22 -7.90 3.78 -11.37
N GLU A 23 -8.20 4.46 -12.50
CA GLU A 23 -7.86 5.88 -12.71
C GLU A 23 -8.32 6.79 -11.57
N THR A 24 -9.50 6.50 -11.03
CA THR A 24 -10.06 7.30 -9.93
C THR A 24 -9.80 6.70 -8.56
N ASP A 25 -9.21 5.52 -8.47
CA ASP A 25 -8.97 4.81 -7.21
C ASP A 25 -7.56 5.09 -6.64
N PRO A 26 -7.34 5.08 -5.31
CA PRO A 26 -6.01 5.23 -4.72
C PRO A 26 -4.96 4.25 -5.26
N ILE A 27 -5.37 3.07 -5.75
CA ILE A 27 -4.46 2.11 -6.39
C ILE A 27 -3.79 2.67 -7.66
N SER A 28 -4.33 3.74 -8.27
CA SER A 28 -3.63 4.43 -9.38
C SER A 28 -2.24 4.95 -9.00
N ILE A 29 -1.98 5.26 -7.72
CA ILE A 29 -0.72 5.89 -7.31
C ILE A 29 0.45 4.89 -7.32
N PRO A 30 0.36 3.71 -6.70
CA PRO A 30 1.37 2.66 -6.83
C PRO A 30 1.68 2.28 -8.29
N HIS A 31 0.66 2.19 -9.14
CA HIS A 31 0.80 1.85 -10.57
C HIS A 31 1.64 2.85 -11.38
N ARG A 32 1.96 4.04 -10.83
CA ARG A 32 2.87 5.01 -11.47
C ARG A 32 4.34 4.64 -11.35
N PHE A 33 4.68 3.72 -10.46
CA PHE A 33 6.03 3.29 -10.19
C PHE A 33 6.33 1.97 -10.91
N SER A 34 7.59 1.73 -11.23
CA SER A 34 8.05 0.47 -11.84
C SER A 34 8.98 -0.33 -10.95
N LYS A 35 9.56 0.31 -9.93
CA LYS A 35 10.41 -0.34 -8.94
C LYS A 35 9.53 -0.97 -7.87
N LEU A 36 9.71 -2.27 -7.64
CA LEU A 36 8.93 -3.06 -6.68
C LEU A 36 8.76 -2.34 -5.33
N GLN A 37 9.84 -1.89 -4.71
CA GLN A 37 9.78 -1.30 -3.38
C GLN A 37 9.06 0.06 -3.37
N ASP A 38 9.12 0.83 -4.46
CA ASP A 38 8.35 2.09 -4.56
C ASP A 38 6.85 1.78 -4.62
N ILE A 39 6.48 0.74 -5.37
CA ILE A 39 5.10 0.25 -5.49
C ILE A 39 4.61 -0.26 -4.12
N GLU A 40 5.41 -1.05 -3.41
CA GLU A 40 5.08 -1.58 -2.08
C GLU A 40 4.91 -0.47 -1.04
N ILE A 41 5.86 0.46 -0.95
CA ILE A 41 5.80 1.58 0.01
C ILE A 41 4.56 2.43 -0.23
N ILE A 42 4.34 2.86 -1.48
CA ILE A 42 3.20 3.72 -1.80
C ILE A 42 1.88 2.95 -1.78
N GLY A 43 1.88 1.65 -2.10
CA GLY A 43 0.73 0.77 -1.97
C GLY A 43 0.27 0.66 -0.53
N PHE A 44 1.20 0.41 0.39
CA PHE A 44 0.90 0.38 1.82
C PHE A 44 0.35 1.72 2.31
N TRP A 45 1.01 2.83 1.96
CA TRP A 45 0.55 4.16 2.34
C TRP A 45 -0.83 4.50 1.76
N ALA A 46 -1.09 4.20 0.49
CA ALA A 46 -2.39 4.42 -0.13
C ALA A 46 -3.48 3.60 0.59
N ALA A 47 -3.20 2.35 0.95
CA ALA A 47 -4.12 1.48 1.69
C ALA A 47 -4.41 2.01 3.10
N ILE A 48 -3.39 2.43 3.86
CA ILE A 48 -3.57 2.98 5.21
C ILE A 48 -4.39 4.27 5.19
N LEU A 49 -4.23 5.10 4.16
CA LEU A 49 -4.99 6.32 4.01
C LEU A 49 -6.41 6.11 3.46
N ALA A 50 -6.78 4.90 3.04
CA ALA A 50 -7.97 4.62 2.23
C ALA A 50 -9.31 4.70 2.98
N TRP A 51 -9.44 5.51 4.04
CA TRP A 51 -10.72 5.78 4.67
C TRP A 51 -11.23 7.18 4.30
N GLY A 52 -12.29 7.23 3.50
CA GLY A 52 -12.97 8.48 3.19
C GLY A 52 -13.18 8.81 1.73
N GLN A 53 -13.13 10.12 1.43
CA GLN A 53 -13.32 10.60 0.08
C GLN A 53 -12.08 10.29 -0.77
N ARG A 54 -12.28 9.45 -1.77
CA ARG A 54 -11.32 9.02 -2.80
C ARG A 54 -10.39 10.13 -3.30
N LYS A 55 -10.92 11.28 -3.70
CA LYS A 55 -10.13 12.45 -4.15
C LYS A 55 -9.12 12.92 -3.09
N THR A 56 -9.53 12.95 -1.82
CA THR A 56 -8.66 13.37 -0.71
C THR A 56 -7.58 12.33 -0.44
N ILE A 57 -7.89 11.04 -0.57
CA ILE A 57 -6.93 9.94 -0.40
C ILE A 57 -5.84 10.05 -1.48
N ILE A 58 -6.25 10.19 -2.75
CA ILE A 58 -5.33 10.37 -3.88
C ILE A 58 -4.45 11.60 -3.69
N ASN A 59 -5.02 12.73 -3.29
CA ASN A 59 -4.23 13.95 -3.04
C ASN A 59 -3.20 13.75 -1.93
N SER A 60 -3.56 13.03 -0.86
CA SER A 60 -2.62 12.74 0.23
C SER A 60 -1.51 11.77 -0.20
N ALA A 61 -1.83 10.74 -0.97
CA ALA A 61 -0.85 9.82 -1.53
C ALA A 61 0.11 10.52 -2.51
N ASN A 62 -0.39 11.41 -3.37
CA ASN A 62 0.44 12.25 -4.25
C ASN A 62 1.38 13.14 -3.45
N ARG A 63 0.86 13.81 -2.41
CA ARG A 63 1.68 14.65 -1.54
C ARG A 63 2.80 13.86 -0.85
N LEU A 64 2.58 12.59 -0.50
CA LEU A 64 3.65 11.74 0.03
C LEU A 64 4.72 11.43 -1.00
N CYS A 65 4.31 11.11 -2.23
CA CYS A 65 5.26 10.91 -3.34
C CYS A 65 6.12 12.16 -3.56
N GLU A 66 5.51 13.35 -3.54
CA GLU A 66 6.21 14.63 -3.64
C GLU A 66 7.16 14.87 -2.46
N LEU A 67 6.70 14.59 -1.23
CA LEU A 67 7.56 14.69 -0.05
C LEU A 67 8.71 13.69 -0.07
N MET A 68 8.64 12.61 -0.86
CA MET A 68 9.73 11.65 -1.07
C MET A 68 10.46 11.87 -2.40
N ASP A 69 10.33 13.07 -2.98
CA ASP A 69 11.06 13.49 -4.19
C ASP A 69 10.79 12.58 -5.41
N GLY A 70 9.64 11.91 -5.44
CA GLY A 70 9.26 10.97 -6.50
C GLY A 70 10.02 9.64 -6.49
N ALA A 71 10.84 9.39 -5.46
CA ALA A 71 11.60 8.14 -5.31
C ALA A 71 11.44 7.56 -3.88
N PRO A 72 10.26 7.00 -3.54
CA PRO A 72 9.91 6.56 -2.19
C PRO A 72 10.95 5.68 -1.51
N HIS A 73 11.41 4.61 -2.17
CA HIS A 73 12.40 3.68 -1.61
C HIS A 73 13.76 4.33 -1.43
N ASP A 74 14.21 5.16 -2.38
CA ASP A 74 15.48 5.87 -2.24
C ASP A 74 15.44 6.83 -1.03
N PHE A 75 14.36 7.60 -0.91
CA PHE A 75 14.10 8.43 0.25
C PHE A 75 14.09 7.60 1.55
N ILE A 76 13.35 6.50 1.59
CA ILE A 76 13.26 5.64 2.78
C ILE A 76 14.64 5.15 3.25
N ILE A 77 15.49 4.65 2.34
CA ILE A 77 16.81 4.12 2.72
C ILE A 77 17.76 5.22 3.19
N ASN A 78 17.75 6.37 2.50
CA ASN A 78 18.79 7.38 2.60
C ASN A 78 18.43 8.60 3.46
N HIS A 79 17.15 8.82 3.78
CA HIS A 79 16.76 10.01 4.53
C HIS A 79 17.42 10.07 5.92
N THR A 80 17.67 11.29 6.35
CA THR A 80 18.19 11.65 7.67
C THR A 80 17.09 12.28 8.53
N GLU A 81 17.37 12.51 9.81
CA GLU A 81 16.46 13.19 10.72
C GLU A 81 16.04 14.59 10.24
N THR A 82 16.95 15.31 9.54
CA THR A 82 16.61 16.63 9.01
C THR A 82 15.59 16.56 7.88
N ASP A 83 15.62 15.51 7.08
CA ASP A 83 14.69 15.31 5.96
C ASP A 83 13.28 15.00 6.47
N ARG A 84 13.14 14.41 7.66
CA ARG A 84 11.82 14.10 8.26
C ARG A 84 11.01 15.36 8.59
N LYS A 85 11.65 16.52 8.73
CA LYS A 85 10.97 17.78 9.07
C LYS A 85 9.88 18.16 8.08
N LYS A 86 10.02 17.83 6.78
CA LYS A 86 9.00 18.13 5.76
C LYS A 86 7.67 17.38 5.98
N PHE A 87 7.68 16.32 6.78
CA PHE A 87 6.49 15.52 7.11
C PHE A 87 5.75 15.97 8.38
N LEU A 88 6.29 16.92 9.16
CA LEU A 88 5.69 17.38 10.42
C LEU A 88 4.30 18.02 10.26
N HIS A 89 3.96 18.43 9.04
CA HIS A 89 2.67 19.00 8.67
C HIS A 89 1.85 18.08 7.75
N PHE A 90 2.28 16.82 7.57
CA PHE A 90 1.49 15.83 6.89
C PHE A 90 0.42 15.30 7.84
N LYS A 91 -0.84 15.36 7.40
CA LYS A 91 -2.01 14.85 8.11
C LYS A 91 -3.04 14.38 7.11
N HIS A 92 -3.76 13.32 7.45
CA HIS A 92 -4.90 12.84 6.69
C HIS A 92 -5.97 12.34 7.65
N ARG A 93 -7.01 13.15 7.88
CA ARG A 93 -8.09 12.82 8.81
C ARG A 93 -7.55 12.52 10.21
N THR A 94 -7.64 11.27 10.66
CA THR A 94 -7.10 10.84 11.96
C THR A 94 -5.63 10.45 11.90
N PHE A 95 -5.05 10.23 10.70
CA PHE A 95 -3.63 9.99 10.50
C PHE A 95 -2.84 11.30 10.71
N GLN A 96 -1.97 11.32 11.71
CA GLN A 96 -1.21 12.48 12.14
C GLN A 96 0.24 12.42 11.64
N ALA A 97 0.96 13.53 11.83
CA ALA A 97 2.37 13.61 11.49
C ALA A 97 3.22 12.59 12.28
N THR A 98 2.84 12.26 13.52
CA THR A 98 3.53 11.24 14.32
C THR A 98 3.47 9.87 13.66
N ASP A 99 2.31 9.48 13.12
CA ASP A 99 2.12 8.19 12.43
C ASP A 99 3.01 8.12 11.19
N THR A 100 3.11 9.24 10.47
CA THR A 100 4.05 9.38 9.33
C THR A 100 5.49 9.11 9.76
N LEU A 101 5.96 9.75 10.84
CA LEU A 101 7.32 9.60 11.32
C LEU A 101 7.61 8.15 11.76
N TYR A 102 6.65 7.50 12.44
CA TYR A 102 6.76 6.08 12.78
C TYR A 102 6.90 5.21 11.53
N PHE A 103 6.13 5.47 10.47
CA PHE A 103 6.21 4.72 9.24
C PHE A 103 7.54 4.93 8.51
N LEU A 104 8.04 6.17 8.46
CA LEU A 104 9.35 6.47 7.87
C LEU A 104 10.47 5.70 8.59
N GLU A 105 10.43 5.68 9.92
CA GLU A 105 11.38 4.93 10.75
C GLU A 105 11.26 3.41 10.49
N PHE A 106 10.04 2.87 10.56
CA PHE A 106 9.79 1.46 10.32
C PHE A 106 10.30 1.01 8.95
N PHE A 107 9.90 1.71 7.88
CA PHE A 107 10.32 1.36 6.52
C PHE A 107 11.82 1.47 6.33
N GLN A 108 12.47 2.48 6.92
CA GLN A 108 13.93 2.60 6.83
C GLN A 108 14.63 1.43 7.50
N GLN A 109 14.19 1.04 8.70
CA GLN A 109 14.76 -0.12 9.39
C GLN A 109 14.51 -1.43 8.62
N TYR A 110 13.32 -1.55 8.02
CA TYR A 110 12.89 -2.74 7.29
C TYR A 110 13.67 -2.91 5.98
N TYR A 111 13.61 -1.93 5.07
CA TYR A 111 14.22 -2.04 3.74
C TYR A 111 15.76 -1.98 3.76
N ARG A 112 16.39 -1.60 4.88
CA ARG A 112 17.83 -1.79 5.07
C ARG A 112 18.23 -3.26 5.26
N LYS A 113 17.28 -4.14 5.59
CA LYS A 113 17.52 -5.56 5.89
C LYS A 113 16.80 -6.51 4.94
N HIS A 114 15.68 -6.06 4.37
CA HIS A 114 14.80 -6.86 3.51
C HIS A 114 14.68 -6.23 2.12
N TYR A 115 14.53 -7.06 1.11
CA TYR A 115 14.41 -6.61 -0.27
C TYR A 115 12.98 -6.20 -0.64
N SER A 116 11.98 -6.91 -0.10
CA SER A 116 10.56 -6.72 -0.41
C SER A 116 9.75 -6.72 0.87
N LEU A 117 8.69 -5.91 0.91
CA LEU A 117 7.73 -5.89 2.02
C LEU A 117 6.85 -7.14 2.07
N GLU A 118 6.71 -7.89 0.97
CA GLU A 118 5.96 -9.15 0.95
C GLU A 118 6.51 -10.12 2.00
N ASP A 119 7.83 -10.14 2.21
CA ASP A 119 8.49 -10.99 3.20
C ASP A 119 7.99 -10.73 4.64
N ALA A 120 7.44 -9.55 4.94
CA ALA A 120 6.85 -9.25 6.25
C ALA A 120 5.48 -9.93 6.48
N PHE A 121 4.81 -10.31 5.40
CA PHE A 121 3.46 -10.89 5.42
C PHE A 121 3.46 -12.40 5.13
N LEU A 122 4.56 -12.93 4.61
CA LEU A 122 4.72 -14.35 4.37
C LEU A 122 5.14 -15.08 5.67
N PRO A 123 4.60 -16.28 5.94
CA PRO A 123 5.04 -17.08 7.07
C PRO A 123 6.49 -17.55 6.86
N ASP A 124 7.26 -17.68 7.95
CA ASP A 124 8.57 -18.33 7.92
C ASP A 124 8.44 -19.72 7.30
N ALA A 125 9.35 -20.07 6.38
CA ALA A 125 9.33 -21.34 5.65
C ALA A 125 9.30 -22.60 6.57
N GLY A 126 9.63 -22.46 7.87
CA GLY A 126 9.56 -23.50 8.89
C GLY A 126 8.19 -23.69 9.57
N HIS A 127 7.21 -22.83 9.29
CA HIS A 127 5.87 -22.86 9.87
C HIS A 127 4.77 -22.88 8.79
N ALA A 128 5.06 -23.50 7.65
CA ALA A 128 4.06 -23.84 6.65
C ALA A 128 3.08 -24.89 7.21
N HIS A 129 2.11 -24.44 8.01
CA HIS A 129 0.91 -25.23 8.27
C HIS A 129 0.18 -25.40 6.92
N PRO A 130 -0.23 -26.61 6.53
CA PRO A 130 -0.90 -26.89 5.26
C PRO A 130 -2.37 -26.44 5.28
N ASN A 131 -2.64 -25.23 5.77
CA ASN A 131 -3.97 -24.64 5.76
C ASN A 131 -4.14 -23.75 4.52
N SER A 132 -5.32 -23.89 3.90
CA SER A 132 -5.76 -23.22 2.67
C SER A 132 -5.59 -21.70 2.65
N GLU A 133 -5.50 -21.05 3.80
CA GLU A 133 -5.48 -19.59 3.94
C GLU A 133 -4.17 -18.97 3.44
N TYR A 134 -3.02 -19.62 3.67
CA TYR A 134 -1.74 -19.15 3.13
C TYR A 134 -1.64 -19.36 1.62
N GLN A 135 -2.30 -20.42 1.12
CA GLN A 135 -2.45 -20.61 -0.32
C GLN A 135 -3.25 -19.46 -0.94
N ILE A 136 -4.32 -18.99 -0.27
CA ILE A 136 -5.10 -17.84 -0.73
C ILE A 136 -4.25 -16.57 -0.77
N LEU A 137 -3.44 -16.29 0.26
CA LEU A 137 -2.54 -15.14 0.24
C LEU A 137 -1.49 -15.26 -0.86
N TYR A 138 -0.86 -16.44 -1.00
CA TYR A 138 0.11 -16.68 -2.06
C TYR A 138 -0.52 -16.53 -3.45
N THR A 139 -1.70 -17.11 -3.69
CA THR A 139 -2.48 -16.93 -4.92
C THR A 139 -2.89 -15.47 -5.13
N PHE A 140 -3.28 -14.75 -4.09
CA PHE A 140 -3.61 -13.33 -4.16
C PHE A 140 -2.41 -12.49 -4.61
N PHE A 141 -1.22 -12.72 -4.03
CA PHE A 141 -0.01 -11.99 -4.39
C PHE A 141 0.55 -12.41 -5.78
N THR A 142 0.41 -13.69 -6.16
CA THR A 142 0.99 -14.22 -7.41
C THR A 142 0.08 -14.11 -8.63
N GLU A 143 -1.23 -14.33 -8.49
CA GLU A 143 -2.18 -14.33 -9.61
C GLU A 143 -2.85 -12.97 -9.81
N TYR A 144 -3.19 -12.24 -8.73
CA TYR A 144 -4.01 -11.03 -8.84
C TYR A 144 -3.20 -9.74 -8.99
N ARG A 145 -1.85 -9.79 -8.92
CA ARG A 145 -0.91 -8.68 -9.18
C ARG A 145 -1.51 -7.29 -8.90
N ILE A 146 -1.82 -7.05 -7.63
CA ILE A 146 -2.38 -5.77 -7.16
C ILE A 146 -1.27 -4.70 -7.01
N LEU A 147 -0.04 -5.03 -7.43
CA LEU A 147 1.13 -4.14 -7.48
C LEU A 147 1.81 -4.28 -8.84
#